data_AF-A0A5C5X045-F1
#
_entry.id   AF-A0A5C5X045-F1
#
_cell.length_a   1.000
_cell.length_b   1.000
_cell.length_c   1.000
_cell.angle_alpha   90.00
_cell.angle_beta   90.00
_cell.angle_gamma   90.00
#
_symmetry.space_group_name_H-M   'P 1'
#
loop_
_entity.id
_entity.type
_entity.pdbx_description
1 polymer ?
#
loop_
_entity_poly.entity_id
_entity_poly.type
_entity_poly.pdbx_seq_one_letter_code
_entity_poly.pdbx_strand_id
1 'polypeptide(L)'
;MLSMARCFLLVILANPAAFGSDDFVWPGNGVPVDRPVWGHRDGLRIGLAPAPGPHGLIRIYTPYLGQAYPRMVNFLSVEPSVVGQPGRGQSELEQSRLHPGQGGLTFVPSNSESSGEPAAMLPTGVHDPDTETLALFVHTEPFRNVAHPILKLVFHCDQPHAVQIVIFTAADSATMTSCVLSATMGNYGLLRELHLADHQVEQAAELWADEPLDRLDFLPWRVWPAKELEQTGGGGYRVSLTSDLAHPEDADYSSAVPANWRYEGQAARHFWRTEAGVQPEVAVNARQTYWATDAPIPGGACFENFELRIPFRNAQRLWFGVEPIGRGDRPEAAPQPPR
;
A
#
# COMPACT_ATOMS: atom_id res chain seq x y z
N MET A 1 27.88 71.59 5.42
CA MET A 1 27.26 70.87 6.56
C MET A 1 26.72 69.56 6.04
N LEU A 2 27.34 68.46 6.45
CA LEU A 2 27.07 67.09 6.01
C LEU A 2 25.87 66.49 6.76
N SER A 3 25.13 65.66 6.03
CA SER A 3 24.60 64.34 6.41
C SER A 3 23.60 64.22 7.57
N MET A 4 22.43 63.66 7.28
CA MET A 4 22.12 62.27 7.67
C MET A 4 20.79 61.82 7.06
N ALA A 5 20.86 61.00 6.01
CA ALA A 5 19.75 60.16 5.59
C ALA A 5 19.70 58.94 6.51
N ARG A 6 18.61 58.77 7.26
CA ARG A 6 18.36 57.56 8.05
C ARG A 6 17.84 56.47 7.12
N CYS A 7 18.71 55.52 6.76
CA CYS A 7 18.28 54.22 6.26
C CYS A 7 17.56 53.47 7.39
N PHE A 8 16.27 53.22 7.21
CA PHE A 8 15.57 52.18 7.97
C PHE A 8 15.88 50.84 7.32
N LEU A 9 16.73 50.05 7.98
CA LEU A 9 16.93 48.65 7.66
C LEU A 9 15.70 47.88 8.17
N LEU A 10 14.81 47.49 7.26
CA LEU A 10 13.71 46.58 7.57
C LEU A 10 14.31 45.17 7.71
N VAL A 11 14.57 44.74 8.94
CA VAL A 11 14.89 43.34 9.22
C VAL A 11 13.58 42.55 9.11
N ILE A 12 13.38 41.88 7.98
CA ILE A 12 12.38 40.83 7.86
C ILE A 12 12.89 39.68 8.73
N LEU A 13 12.38 39.59 9.95
CA LEU A 13 12.44 38.34 10.71
C LEU A 13 11.60 37.34 9.92
N ALA A 14 12.27 36.49 9.14
CA ALA A 14 11.66 35.28 8.64
C ALA A 14 11.20 34.49 9.87
N ASN A 15 9.89 34.43 10.07
CA ASN A 15 9.29 33.45 10.95
C ASN A 15 9.72 32.08 10.38
N PRO A 16 10.47 31.23 11.09
CA PRO A 16 10.45 29.83 10.73
C PRO A 16 8.98 29.42 10.81
N ALA A 17 8.44 28.86 9.72
CA ALA A 17 7.12 28.27 9.77
C ALA A 17 7.08 27.36 11.00
N ALA A 18 6.08 27.59 11.86
CA ALA A 18 5.81 26.66 12.94
C ALA A 18 5.39 25.35 12.28
N PHE A 19 6.34 24.42 12.10
CA PHE A 19 6.07 23.06 11.65
C PHE A 19 5.26 22.40 12.76
N GLY A 20 3.95 22.31 12.53
CA GLY A 20 3.01 21.73 13.45
C GLY A 20 2.75 20.27 13.12
N SER A 21 2.28 19.53 14.11
CA SER A 21 1.59 18.23 14.03
C SER A 21 0.44 18.12 13.00
N ASP A 22 0.28 19.11 12.14
CA ASP A 22 -0.86 19.31 11.26
C ASP A 22 -0.70 18.59 9.92
N ASP A 23 0.51 18.25 9.46
CA ASP A 23 0.66 17.51 8.19
C ASP A 23 0.28 16.03 8.31
N PHE A 24 0.20 15.52 9.54
CA PHE A 24 -0.08 14.12 9.82
C PHE A 24 -1.36 13.95 10.65
N VAL A 25 -1.87 12.71 10.65
CA VAL A 25 -3.00 12.27 11.46
C VAL A 25 -2.67 10.97 12.18
N TRP A 26 -3.25 10.80 13.36
CA TRP A 26 -3.15 9.61 14.21
C TRP A 26 -4.30 9.60 15.22
N PRO A 27 -4.53 8.52 15.98
CA PRO A 27 -5.60 8.46 16.97
C PRO A 27 -5.48 9.60 17.99
N GLY A 28 -6.48 10.48 18.04
CA GLY A 28 -6.49 11.70 18.87
C GLY A 28 -5.99 12.98 18.19
N ASN A 29 -5.47 12.92 16.95
CA ASN A 29 -5.10 14.08 16.14
C ASN A 29 -5.63 13.93 14.71
N GLY A 30 -6.69 14.65 14.36
CA GLY A 30 -7.36 14.54 13.06
C GLY A 30 -8.11 13.21 12.82
N VAL A 31 -8.00 12.26 13.74
CA VAL A 31 -8.67 10.95 13.75
C VAL A 31 -9.19 10.68 15.18
N PRO A 32 -10.39 10.07 15.36
CA PRO A 32 -10.89 9.69 16.69
C PRO A 32 -9.90 8.81 17.47
N VAL A 33 -9.88 8.95 18.80
CA VAL A 33 -8.91 8.28 19.70
C VAL A 33 -8.96 6.75 19.67
N ASP A 34 -10.11 6.18 19.28
CA ASP A 34 -10.38 4.75 19.19
C ASP A 34 -10.19 4.18 17.77
N ARG A 35 -9.86 5.04 16.81
CA ARG A 35 -9.74 4.67 15.40
C ARG A 35 -8.27 4.43 15.05
N PRO A 36 -7.83 3.19 14.81
CA PRO A 36 -6.43 2.84 14.52
C PRO A 36 -6.02 3.23 13.10
N VAL A 37 -5.88 4.53 12.86
CA VAL A 37 -5.50 5.10 11.56
C VAL A 37 -4.39 6.12 11.73
N TRP A 38 -3.34 6.00 10.93
CA TRP A 38 -2.17 6.88 10.91
C TRP A 38 -1.84 7.27 9.47
N GLY A 39 -1.21 8.44 9.28
CA GLY A 39 -0.62 8.79 7.98
C GLY A 39 -0.62 10.29 7.72
N HIS A 40 -0.61 10.65 6.45
CA HIS A 40 -0.64 12.05 6.03
C HIS A 40 -2.06 12.63 6.11
N ARG A 41 -2.19 13.89 6.53
CA ARG A 41 -3.48 14.57 6.63
C ARG A 41 -4.14 14.70 5.27
N ASP A 42 -3.42 15.18 4.28
CA ASP A 42 -3.95 15.34 2.92
C ASP A 42 -3.53 14.21 1.98
N GLY A 43 -3.03 13.10 2.52
CA GLY A 43 -2.40 12.04 1.75
C GLY A 43 -2.81 10.64 2.19
N LEU A 44 -1.97 9.66 1.86
CA LEU A 44 -2.17 8.25 2.12
C LEU A 44 -2.18 8.01 3.63
N ARG A 45 -3.14 7.20 4.07
CA ARG A 45 -3.27 6.76 5.45
C ARG A 45 -3.36 5.25 5.49
N ILE A 46 -2.89 4.67 6.57
CA ILE A 46 -3.03 3.25 6.84
C ILE A 46 -3.92 3.02 8.06
N GLY A 47 -4.60 1.88 8.11
CA GLY A 47 -5.29 1.45 9.31
C GLY A 47 -5.13 -0.03 9.60
N LEU A 48 -5.33 -0.39 10.86
CA LEU A 48 -5.20 -1.74 11.38
C LEU A 48 -6.51 -2.20 12.02
N ALA A 49 -6.67 -3.49 12.29
CA ALA A 49 -7.77 -3.95 13.13
C ALA A 49 -7.70 -3.22 14.51
N PRO A 50 -8.83 -2.84 15.13
CA PRO A 50 -10.22 -3.20 14.79
C PRO A 50 -10.93 -2.28 13.77
N ALA A 51 -10.22 -1.55 12.91
CA ALA A 51 -10.89 -0.89 11.78
C ALA A 51 -11.63 -1.93 10.90
N PRO A 52 -12.74 -1.57 10.22
CA PRO A 52 -13.52 -2.51 9.40
C PRO A 52 -12.67 -3.27 8.38
N GLY A 53 -12.99 -4.55 8.17
CA GLY A 53 -12.22 -5.47 7.31
C GLY A 53 -11.54 -6.60 8.09
N PRO A 54 -10.86 -7.52 7.40
CA PRO A 54 -10.22 -8.69 8.03
C PRO A 54 -9.01 -8.31 8.91
N HIS A 55 -8.66 -9.22 9.82
CA HIS A 55 -7.40 -9.16 10.56
C HIS A 55 -6.23 -9.61 9.69
N GLY A 56 -5.00 -9.38 10.15
CA GLY A 56 -3.80 -9.74 9.39
C GLY A 56 -3.54 -8.87 8.17
N LEU A 57 -4.31 -7.80 7.95
CA LEU A 57 -4.14 -6.90 6.81
C LEU A 57 -3.97 -5.44 7.24
N ILE A 58 -3.10 -4.72 6.53
CA ILE A 58 -2.98 -3.26 6.60
C ILE A 58 -3.94 -2.65 5.60
N ARG A 59 -4.86 -1.81 6.05
CA ARG A 59 -5.80 -1.08 5.19
C ARG A 59 -5.11 0.11 4.57
N ILE A 60 -5.31 0.34 3.27
CA ILE A 60 -4.84 1.55 2.57
C ILE A 60 -6.01 2.49 2.32
N TYR A 61 -5.94 3.68 2.91
CA TYR A 61 -6.92 4.74 2.73
C TYR A 61 -6.35 5.88 1.89
N THR A 62 -7.20 6.42 1.01
CA THR A 62 -6.84 7.51 0.09
C THR A 62 -7.90 8.60 0.12
N PRO A 63 -8.02 9.36 1.24
CA PRO A 63 -9.07 10.37 1.41
C PRO A 63 -9.08 11.44 0.31
N TYR A 64 -7.94 11.66 -0.34
CA TYR A 64 -7.75 12.59 -1.45
C TYR A 64 -8.31 12.10 -2.79
N LEU A 65 -8.68 10.81 -2.93
CA LEU A 65 -9.38 10.29 -4.11
C LEU A 65 -10.90 10.46 -4.04
N GLY A 66 -11.44 10.99 -2.94
CA GLY A 66 -12.89 11.22 -2.79
C GLY A 66 -13.69 10.03 -2.27
N GLN A 67 -13.01 9.01 -1.74
CA GLN A 67 -13.65 7.87 -1.08
C GLN A 67 -14.19 8.25 0.29
N ALA A 68 -15.41 7.82 0.60
CA ALA A 68 -15.97 7.99 1.93
C ALA A 68 -15.28 7.05 2.93
N TYR A 69 -14.80 7.54 4.08
CA TYR A 69 -14.32 6.64 5.13
C TYR A 69 -15.46 5.71 5.60
N PRO A 70 -15.23 4.40 5.83
CA PRO A 70 -13.95 3.67 5.87
C PRO A 70 -13.61 2.92 4.57
N ARG A 71 -13.97 3.43 3.38
CA ARG A 71 -13.57 2.82 2.12
C ARG A 71 -12.06 2.89 1.93
N MET A 72 -11.48 1.73 1.64
CA MET A 72 -10.07 1.50 1.34
C MET A 72 -9.89 1.28 -0.16
N VAL A 73 -8.67 1.50 -0.68
CA VAL A 73 -8.30 1.14 -2.06
C VAL A 73 -7.57 -0.19 -2.16
N ASN A 74 -6.98 -0.64 -1.07
CA ASN A 74 -6.22 -1.89 -1.05
C ASN A 74 -6.01 -2.40 0.37
N PHE A 75 -5.57 -3.65 0.47
CA PHE A 75 -4.98 -4.23 1.66
C PHE A 75 -3.53 -4.63 1.37
N LEU A 76 -2.66 -4.55 2.37
CA LEU A 76 -1.35 -5.19 2.35
C LEU A 76 -1.30 -6.37 3.32
N SER A 77 -0.93 -7.54 2.81
CA SER A 77 -0.60 -8.75 3.59
C SER A 77 0.90 -8.86 3.79
N VAL A 78 1.34 -9.33 4.95
CA VAL A 78 2.73 -9.68 5.28
C VAL A 78 2.96 -11.16 5.10
N GLU A 79 3.95 -11.52 4.27
CA GLU A 79 4.17 -12.90 3.83
C GLU A 79 5.65 -13.31 3.88
N PRO A 80 6.16 -13.71 5.06
CA PRO A 80 7.53 -14.13 5.21
C PRO A 80 7.76 -15.58 4.79
N SER A 81 8.89 -15.84 4.13
CA SER A 81 9.41 -17.19 3.86
C SER A 81 10.67 -17.42 4.68
N VAL A 82 10.88 -18.65 5.14
CA VAL A 82 11.97 -19.01 6.06
C VAL A 82 12.91 -20.02 5.40
N VAL A 83 14.22 -19.88 5.66
CA VAL A 83 15.25 -20.79 5.15
C VAL A 83 14.91 -22.24 5.48
N GLY A 84 14.91 -23.10 4.45
CA GLY A 84 14.72 -24.55 4.61
C GLY A 84 13.29 -24.98 4.97
N GLN A 85 12.33 -24.06 5.01
CA GLN A 85 10.92 -24.38 5.23
C GLN A 85 10.10 -24.23 3.92
N PRO A 86 9.15 -25.15 3.66
CA PRO A 86 8.28 -25.02 2.51
C PRO A 86 7.23 -23.93 2.72
N GLY A 87 6.94 -23.17 1.67
CA GLY A 87 5.87 -22.18 1.65
C GLY A 87 6.19 -20.87 2.39
N ARG A 88 5.22 -19.96 2.31
CA ARG A 88 5.24 -18.65 2.94
C ARG A 88 4.20 -18.58 4.06
N GLY A 89 4.51 -17.81 5.10
CA GLY A 89 3.51 -17.36 6.05
C GLY A 89 2.53 -16.42 5.36
N GLN A 90 1.30 -16.34 5.86
CA GLN A 90 0.25 -15.52 5.26
C GLN A 90 -0.55 -14.83 6.35
N SER A 91 -0.23 -13.57 6.61
CA SER A 91 -0.80 -12.84 7.75
C SER A 91 -2.33 -12.81 7.75
N GLU A 92 -2.99 -12.73 6.59
CA GLU A 92 -4.45 -12.77 6.46
C GLU A 92 -5.07 -14.15 6.75
N LEU A 93 -4.38 -15.23 6.37
CA LEU A 93 -4.95 -16.59 6.36
C LEU A 93 -4.57 -17.43 7.58
N GLU A 94 -3.52 -17.04 8.29
CA GLU A 94 -3.13 -17.71 9.53
C GLU A 94 -4.10 -17.40 10.68
N GLN A 95 -4.17 -18.33 11.63
CA GLN A 95 -4.99 -18.16 12.82
C GLN A 95 -4.18 -17.43 13.89
N SER A 96 -4.79 -16.43 14.52
CA SER A 96 -4.15 -15.71 15.62
C SER A 96 -3.88 -16.64 16.81
N ARG A 97 -2.70 -16.48 17.42
CA ARG A 97 -2.30 -17.21 18.64
C ARG A 97 -2.73 -16.46 19.90
N LEU A 98 -2.74 -15.14 19.84
CA LEU A 98 -3.22 -14.24 20.90
C LEU A 98 -4.74 -14.28 21.03
N HIS A 99 -5.45 -14.50 19.91
CA HIS A 99 -6.91 -14.59 19.88
C HIS A 99 -7.38 -15.89 19.19
N PRO A 100 -7.38 -17.02 19.92
CA PRO A 100 -7.79 -18.31 19.37
C PRO A 100 -9.18 -18.28 18.74
N GLY A 101 -9.28 -18.78 17.51
CA GLY A 101 -10.53 -18.80 16.71
C GLY A 101 -10.71 -17.58 15.80
N GLN A 102 -9.82 -16.60 15.87
CA GLN A 102 -9.77 -15.48 14.93
C GLN A 102 -8.86 -15.82 13.73
N GLY A 103 -9.43 -15.71 12.52
CA GLY A 103 -8.64 -15.72 11.29
C GLY A 103 -7.95 -14.37 11.07
N GLY A 104 -6.72 -14.40 10.56
CA GLY A 104 -5.84 -13.27 10.42
C GLY A 104 -5.00 -13.02 11.68
N LEU A 105 -3.71 -12.81 11.50
CA LEU A 105 -2.79 -12.48 12.59
C LEU A 105 -3.11 -11.11 13.19
N THR A 106 -2.82 -10.99 14.47
CA THR A 106 -2.94 -9.74 15.21
C THR A 106 -1.75 -8.85 14.91
N PHE A 107 -2.04 -7.61 14.54
CA PHE A 107 -1.04 -6.57 14.34
C PHE A 107 -1.14 -5.58 15.49
N VAL A 108 -0.06 -5.43 16.25
CA VAL A 108 0.01 -4.51 17.39
C VAL A 108 0.76 -3.25 16.98
N PRO A 109 0.08 -2.09 16.91
CA PRO A 109 0.76 -0.83 16.63
C PRO A 109 1.58 -0.39 17.84
N SER A 110 2.73 0.24 17.59
CA SER A 110 3.65 0.71 18.63
C SER A 110 4.44 1.96 18.21
N ASN A 111 4.88 2.74 19.19
CA ASN A 111 5.86 3.82 19.00
C ASN A 111 7.32 3.31 19.06
N SER A 112 7.54 2.00 19.27
CA SER A 112 8.87 1.42 19.46
C SER A 112 9.07 0.15 18.63
N GLU A 113 10.30 -0.01 18.14
CA GLU A 113 10.78 -1.25 17.53
C GLU A 113 10.90 -2.39 18.55
N SER A 114 11.19 -2.08 19.82
CA SER A 114 11.56 -3.08 20.83
C SER A 114 10.40 -3.61 21.66
N SER A 115 9.22 -2.98 21.59
CA SER A 115 8.07 -3.37 22.40
C SER A 115 6.79 -3.36 21.57
N GLY A 116 6.19 -4.54 21.41
CA GLY A 116 4.96 -4.78 20.64
C GLY A 116 3.76 -5.20 21.48
N GLU A 117 3.67 -4.74 22.73
CA GLU A 117 2.58 -5.12 23.63
C GLU A 117 1.33 -4.25 23.40
N PRO A 118 0.11 -4.82 23.49
CA PRO A 118 -1.12 -4.04 23.41
C PRO A 118 -1.14 -2.93 24.47
N ALA A 119 -1.24 -1.68 24.02
CA ALA A 119 -1.35 -0.53 24.90
C ALA A 119 -2.82 -0.22 25.24
N ALA A 120 -3.06 0.30 26.44
CA ALA A 120 -4.39 0.78 26.85
C ALA A 120 -4.91 1.93 25.99
N MET A 121 -4.00 2.71 25.38
CA MET A 121 -4.32 3.74 24.39
C MET A 121 -3.57 3.44 23.10
N LEU A 122 -4.19 3.73 21.96
CA LEU A 122 -3.53 3.60 20.68
C LEU A 122 -2.31 4.52 20.59
N PRO A 123 -1.19 4.06 20.01
CA PRO A 123 0.00 4.89 19.87
C PRO A 123 -0.26 6.07 18.92
N THR A 124 0.42 7.17 19.17
CA THR A 124 0.37 8.39 18.34
C THR A 124 1.23 8.27 17.07
N GLY A 125 2.14 7.31 17.01
CA GLY A 125 3.30 7.36 16.13
C GLY A 125 4.40 8.25 16.71
N VAL A 126 5.60 8.13 16.13
CA VAL A 126 6.79 8.91 16.45
C VAL A 126 6.96 9.98 15.38
N HIS A 127 6.74 11.24 15.77
CA HIS A 127 6.98 12.38 14.91
C HIS A 127 8.44 12.83 15.02
N ASP A 128 9.11 12.98 13.88
CA ASP A 128 10.46 13.51 13.79
C ASP A 128 10.42 14.82 12.99
N PRO A 129 10.59 15.98 13.65
CA PRO A 129 10.52 17.29 13.00
C PRO A 129 11.75 17.58 12.13
N ASP A 130 12.90 16.92 12.36
CA ASP A 130 14.11 17.19 11.58
C ASP A 130 14.03 16.52 10.20
N THR A 131 13.33 15.39 10.11
CA THR A 131 13.08 14.67 8.86
C THR A 131 11.66 14.89 8.31
N GLU A 132 10.83 15.64 9.02
CA GLU A 132 9.42 15.88 8.70
C GLU A 132 8.65 14.57 8.45
N THR A 133 8.81 13.62 9.37
CA THR A 133 8.19 12.29 9.25
C THR A 133 7.31 11.91 10.43
N LEU A 134 6.31 11.05 10.14
CA LEU A 134 5.59 10.25 11.14
C LEU A 134 5.94 8.78 10.94
N ALA A 135 6.41 8.12 11.99
CA ALA A 135 6.70 6.68 11.99
C ALA A 135 5.77 5.90 12.92
N LEU A 136 5.34 4.72 12.49
CA LEU A 136 4.59 3.76 13.30
C LEU A 136 5.24 2.38 13.17
N PHE A 137 5.46 1.70 14.29
CA PHE A 137 5.83 0.29 14.29
C PHE A 137 4.59 -0.58 14.32
N VAL A 138 4.61 -1.68 13.57
CA VAL A 138 3.56 -2.70 13.56
C VAL A 138 4.23 -4.03 13.85
N HIS A 139 3.93 -4.57 15.03
CA HIS A 139 4.40 -5.87 15.47
C HIS A 139 3.40 -6.93 15.03
N THR A 140 3.88 -7.92 14.30
CA THR A 140 3.07 -9.07 13.89
C THR A 140 3.16 -10.16 14.95
N GLU A 141 2.17 -11.03 15.05
CA GLU A 141 2.39 -12.30 15.77
C GLU A 141 3.46 -13.15 15.06
N PRO A 142 4.22 -13.99 15.78
CA PRO A 142 5.07 -14.98 15.15
C PRO A 142 4.25 -15.91 14.25
N PHE A 143 4.65 -16.02 12.99
CA PHE A 143 4.01 -16.87 12.00
C PHE A 143 4.20 -18.35 12.34
N ARG A 144 3.42 -19.23 11.71
CA ARG A 144 3.58 -20.70 11.85
C ARG A 144 4.97 -21.19 11.47
N ASN A 145 5.59 -20.59 10.46
CA ASN A 145 6.96 -20.89 10.04
C ASN A 145 8.03 -20.25 10.94
N VAL A 146 7.64 -19.62 12.06
CA VAL A 146 8.51 -18.98 13.05
C VAL A 146 9.16 -17.68 12.54
N ALA A 147 8.82 -17.19 11.35
CA ALA A 147 9.14 -15.81 11.00
C ALA A 147 8.40 -14.85 11.92
N HIS A 148 9.05 -13.76 12.30
CA HIS A 148 8.48 -12.73 13.16
C HIS A 148 8.95 -11.35 12.68
N PRO A 149 8.39 -10.86 11.56
CA PRO A 149 8.71 -9.54 11.02
C PRO A 149 8.07 -8.43 11.87
N ILE A 150 8.80 -7.31 11.98
CA ILE A 150 8.30 -6.05 12.54
C ILE A 150 8.34 -5.02 11.41
N LEU A 151 7.24 -4.31 11.18
CA LEU A 151 7.21 -3.26 10.16
C LEU A 151 7.38 -1.89 10.82
N LYS A 152 8.16 -1.00 10.20
CA LYS A 152 8.11 0.44 10.46
C LYS A 152 7.52 1.11 9.24
N LEU A 153 6.35 1.70 9.41
CA LEU A 153 5.65 2.50 8.41
C LEU A 153 6.04 3.96 8.62
N VAL A 154 6.60 4.60 7.60
CA VAL A 154 7.07 5.99 7.66
C VAL A 154 6.36 6.81 6.59
N PHE A 155 5.70 7.87 7.04
CA PHE A 155 5.08 8.89 6.20
C PHE A 155 5.97 10.11 6.18
N HIS A 156 6.22 10.64 4.99
CA HIS A 156 7.00 11.85 4.78
C HIS A 156 6.05 12.98 4.37
N CYS A 157 6.29 14.19 4.88
CA CYS A 157 5.50 15.36 4.49
C CYS A 157 5.61 15.64 2.98
N ASP A 158 6.81 15.46 2.40
CA ASP A 158 7.09 15.72 0.99
C ASP A 158 6.58 14.63 0.01
N GLN A 159 6.09 13.50 0.53
CA GLN A 159 5.59 12.37 -0.25
C GLN A 159 4.23 11.91 0.27
N PRO A 160 3.19 12.78 0.19
CA PRO A 160 1.91 12.55 0.84
C PRO A 160 1.20 11.29 0.35
N HIS A 161 1.45 10.84 -0.88
CA HIS A 161 0.77 9.70 -1.50
C HIS A 161 1.50 8.36 -1.34
N ALA A 162 2.56 8.31 -0.53
CA ALA A 162 3.37 7.11 -0.32
C ALA A 162 3.58 6.81 1.16
N VAL A 163 3.74 5.53 1.46
CA VAL A 163 4.28 5.05 2.74
C VAL A 163 5.57 4.32 2.45
N GLN A 164 6.63 4.72 3.15
CA GLN A 164 7.85 3.93 3.24
C GLN A 164 7.62 2.81 4.24
N ILE A 165 8.03 1.60 3.88
CA ILE A 165 7.91 0.41 4.72
C ILE A 165 9.30 -0.14 4.93
N VAL A 166 9.70 -0.23 6.19
CA VAL A 166 10.97 -0.84 6.61
C VAL A 166 10.66 -2.12 7.34
N ILE A 167 11.29 -3.22 6.94
CA ILE A 167 11.03 -4.54 7.53
C ILE A 167 12.21 -4.95 8.40
N PHE A 168 11.93 -5.16 9.68
CA PHE A 168 12.88 -5.67 10.68
C PHE A 168 12.56 -7.12 11.02
N THR A 169 13.55 -7.80 11.59
CA THR A 169 13.40 -9.12 12.19
C THR A 169 13.35 -9.00 13.70
N ALA A 170 12.35 -9.59 14.34
CA ALA A 170 12.35 -9.74 15.79
C ALA A 170 13.49 -10.68 16.22
N ALA A 171 13.93 -10.56 17.48
CA ALA A 171 15.06 -11.32 18.02
C ALA A 171 14.82 -12.85 18.05
N ASP A 172 13.55 -13.26 18.13
CA ASP A 172 13.09 -14.65 18.14
C ASP A 172 12.65 -15.16 16.75
N SER A 173 12.76 -14.34 15.70
CA SER A 173 12.41 -14.74 14.34
C SER A 173 13.38 -15.77 13.79
N ALA A 174 12.86 -16.77 13.09
CA ALA A 174 13.67 -17.59 12.19
C ALA A 174 14.25 -16.75 11.04
N THR A 175 15.36 -17.21 10.46
CA THR A 175 16.02 -16.53 9.33
C THR A 175 15.12 -16.52 8.11
N MET A 176 14.63 -15.33 7.73
CA MET A 176 13.79 -15.13 6.56
C MET A 176 14.62 -15.10 5.28
N THR A 177 14.14 -15.75 4.22
CA THR A 177 14.66 -15.61 2.84
C THR A 177 14.03 -14.44 2.09
N SER A 178 12.77 -14.13 2.41
CA SER A 178 11.98 -13.04 1.84
C SER A 178 10.91 -12.63 2.84
N CYS A 179 10.49 -11.37 2.82
CA CYS A 179 9.25 -10.92 3.45
C CYS A 179 8.50 -10.08 2.43
N VAL A 180 7.54 -10.71 1.74
CA VAL A 180 6.77 -10.07 0.67
C VAL A 180 5.62 -9.30 1.30
N LEU A 181 5.39 -8.09 0.82
CA LEU A 181 4.14 -7.38 1.09
C LEU A 181 3.26 -7.47 -0.16
N SER A 182 2.17 -8.21 -0.05
CA SER A 182 1.23 -8.44 -1.15
C SER A 182 0.12 -7.41 -1.09
N ALA A 183 -0.13 -6.67 -2.17
CA ALA A 183 -1.38 -5.91 -2.32
C ALA A 183 -2.48 -6.87 -2.79
N THR A 184 -3.55 -7.08 -2.00
CA THR A 184 -4.50 -8.19 -2.20
C THR A 184 -5.89 -7.78 -2.72
N MET A 185 -6.05 -6.52 -3.15
CA MET A 185 -7.31 -5.99 -3.69
C MET A 185 -7.11 -5.12 -4.94
N GLY A 186 -6.33 -5.59 -5.90
CA GLY A 186 -6.17 -4.90 -7.18
C GLY A 186 -7.50 -4.74 -7.95
N ASN A 187 -8.46 -5.66 -7.77
CA ASN A 187 -9.72 -5.67 -8.51
C ASN A 187 -10.75 -4.67 -8.00
N TYR A 188 -10.63 -4.20 -6.76
CA TYR A 188 -11.47 -3.11 -6.26
C TYR A 188 -11.16 -1.82 -7.03
N GLY A 189 -9.88 -1.50 -7.20
CA GLY A 189 -9.43 -0.36 -8.00
C GLY A 189 -9.51 -0.58 -9.52
N LEU A 190 -10.09 -1.69 -9.96
CA LEU A 190 -10.17 -2.11 -11.37
C LEU A 190 -8.80 -2.06 -12.08
N LEU A 191 -7.70 -2.40 -11.39
CA LEU A 191 -6.34 -2.36 -11.93
C LEU A 191 -6.13 -3.44 -13.01
N ARG A 192 -5.84 -3.02 -14.25
CA ARG A 192 -5.69 -3.89 -15.43
C ARG A 192 -4.41 -3.68 -16.22
N GLU A 193 -3.75 -2.56 -16.03
CA GLU A 193 -2.52 -2.20 -16.72
C GLU A 193 -1.35 -2.31 -15.76
N LEU A 194 -0.33 -3.07 -16.13
CA LEU A 194 0.97 -3.12 -15.45
C LEU A 194 1.99 -2.37 -16.31
N HIS A 195 2.59 -1.32 -15.75
CA HIS A 195 3.54 -0.45 -16.45
C HIS A 195 4.96 -0.92 -16.16
N LEU A 196 5.69 -1.23 -17.23
CA LEU A 196 7.05 -1.77 -17.25
C LEU A 196 8.03 -0.76 -17.85
N ALA A 197 9.31 -1.13 -17.95
CA ALA A 197 10.32 -0.31 -18.62
C ALA A 197 9.95 0.00 -20.09
N ASP A 198 10.61 1.01 -20.67
CA ASP A 198 10.46 1.38 -22.08
C ASP A 198 9.00 1.64 -22.52
N HIS A 199 8.18 2.14 -21.59
CA HIS A 199 6.76 2.43 -21.78
C HIS A 199 5.92 1.21 -22.18
N GLN A 200 6.39 0.00 -21.89
CA GLN A 200 5.61 -1.21 -22.10
C GLN A 200 4.48 -1.29 -21.07
N VAL A 201 3.29 -1.71 -21.53
CA VAL A 201 2.10 -1.88 -20.70
C VAL A 201 1.52 -3.25 -20.96
N GLU A 202 1.47 -4.07 -19.91
CA GLU A 202 0.82 -5.38 -19.95
C GLU A 202 -0.64 -5.23 -19.54
N GLN A 203 -1.55 -5.74 -20.38
CA GLN A 203 -2.99 -5.68 -20.14
C GLN A 203 -3.50 -7.00 -19.57
N ALA A 204 -4.25 -6.93 -18.47
CA ALA A 204 -4.83 -8.12 -17.83
C ALA A 204 -5.70 -8.95 -18.79
N ALA A 205 -6.40 -8.32 -19.74
CA ALA A 205 -7.20 -9.05 -20.72
C ALA A 205 -6.35 -9.90 -21.68
N GLU A 206 -5.13 -9.46 -22.00
CA GLU A 206 -4.23 -10.14 -22.93
C GLU A 206 -3.41 -11.23 -22.24
N LEU A 207 -2.98 -10.96 -21.00
CA LEU A 207 -2.14 -11.88 -20.23
C LEU A 207 -2.78 -13.26 -20.02
N TRP A 208 -4.12 -13.35 -19.98
CA TRP A 208 -4.85 -14.57 -19.64
C TRP A 208 -6.04 -14.88 -20.55
N ALA A 209 -6.04 -14.37 -21.79
CA ALA A 209 -7.20 -14.45 -22.71
C ALA A 209 -7.83 -15.85 -22.82
N ASP A 210 -7.00 -16.90 -22.80
CA ASP A 210 -7.43 -18.30 -22.99
C ASP A 210 -7.05 -19.21 -21.82
N GLU A 211 -6.74 -18.66 -20.65
CA GLU A 211 -6.26 -19.47 -19.51
C GLU A 211 -7.38 -19.90 -18.56
N PRO A 212 -7.32 -21.15 -18.05
CA PRO A 212 -8.30 -21.62 -17.09
C PRO A 212 -8.06 -21.00 -15.71
N LEU A 213 -9.16 -20.79 -14.99
CA LEU A 213 -9.13 -20.48 -13.56
C LEU A 213 -8.65 -21.70 -12.76
N ASP A 214 -7.92 -21.44 -11.67
CA ASP A 214 -7.60 -22.45 -10.68
C ASP A 214 -8.82 -22.78 -9.79
N ARG A 215 -8.64 -23.70 -8.84
CA ARG A 215 -9.70 -24.17 -7.94
C ARG A 215 -10.27 -23.10 -6.98
N LEU A 216 -9.62 -21.95 -6.88
CA LEU A 216 -10.01 -20.80 -6.05
C LEU A 216 -10.42 -19.60 -6.92
N ASP A 217 -10.65 -19.84 -8.21
CA ASP A 217 -11.03 -18.84 -9.20
C ASP A 217 -9.98 -17.74 -9.43
N PHE A 218 -8.70 -18.12 -9.36
CA PHE A 218 -7.58 -17.29 -9.78
C PHE A 218 -7.09 -17.65 -11.17
N LEU A 219 -6.75 -16.63 -11.95
CA LEU A 219 -5.85 -16.74 -13.09
C LEU A 219 -4.42 -16.91 -12.59
N PRO A 220 -3.58 -17.71 -13.25
CA PRO A 220 -2.26 -18.08 -12.75
C PRO A 220 -1.30 -16.89 -12.71
N TRP A 221 -0.26 -17.01 -11.87
CA TRP A 221 0.75 -15.99 -11.72
C TRP A 221 1.51 -15.69 -13.00
N ARG A 222 1.84 -14.41 -13.19
CA ARG A 222 2.83 -13.90 -14.14
C ARG A 222 3.94 -13.20 -13.37
N VAL A 223 5.16 -13.27 -13.89
CA VAL A 223 6.36 -12.79 -13.20
C VAL A 223 7.27 -12.06 -14.18
N TRP A 224 7.76 -10.88 -13.80
CA TRP A 224 8.72 -10.08 -14.55
C TRP A 224 9.98 -9.82 -13.71
N PRO A 225 11.18 -10.09 -14.26
CA PRO A 225 12.45 -9.82 -13.59
C PRO A 225 12.80 -8.32 -13.61
N ALA A 226 13.70 -7.90 -12.71
CA ALA A 226 14.17 -6.52 -12.56
C ALA A 226 14.55 -5.81 -13.88
N LYS A 227 15.14 -6.52 -14.84
CA LYS A 227 15.57 -5.97 -16.14
C LYS A 227 14.41 -5.42 -17.00
N GLU A 228 13.18 -5.82 -16.70
CA GLU A 228 11.96 -5.41 -17.41
C GLU A 228 11.22 -4.28 -16.65
N LEU A 229 11.76 -3.84 -15.51
CA LEU A 229 11.13 -2.82 -14.67
C LEU A 229 11.79 -1.46 -14.86
N GLU A 230 11.02 -0.39 -14.63
CA GLU A 230 11.51 0.98 -14.71
C GLU A 230 12.58 1.23 -13.62
N GLN A 231 13.78 1.64 -14.03
CA GLN A 231 14.79 2.09 -13.09
C GLN A 231 14.53 3.54 -12.68
N THR A 232 14.54 3.78 -11.37
CA THR A 232 14.54 5.13 -10.82
C THR A 232 15.94 5.76 -10.96
N GLY A 233 16.01 7.09 -11.07
CA GLY A 233 17.29 7.80 -11.15
C GLY A 233 18.24 7.60 -9.95
N GLY A 234 17.73 7.04 -8.84
CA GLY A 234 18.50 6.68 -7.65
C GLY A 234 19.06 5.24 -7.65
N GLY A 235 18.87 4.46 -8.71
CA GLY A 235 19.36 3.08 -8.80
C GLY A 235 18.49 2.03 -8.12
N GLY A 236 17.26 2.40 -7.71
CA GLY A 236 16.18 1.46 -7.36
C GLY A 236 15.21 1.25 -8.53
N TYR A 237 14.14 0.49 -8.31
CA TYR A 237 13.12 0.20 -9.32
C TYR A 237 11.77 0.80 -8.95
N ARG A 238 10.96 1.12 -9.97
CA ARG A 238 9.56 1.49 -9.86
C ARG A 238 8.73 0.58 -10.77
N VAL A 239 7.54 0.25 -10.30
CA VAL A 239 6.52 -0.44 -11.06
C VAL A 239 5.17 0.14 -10.67
N SER A 240 4.28 0.28 -11.64
CA SER A 240 2.97 0.87 -11.38
C SER A 240 1.83 0.13 -12.06
N LEU A 241 0.65 0.24 -11.46
CA LEU A 241 -0.57 -0.36 -11.92
C LEU A 241 -1.67 0.70 -12.02
N THR A 242 -2.48 0.61 -13.05
CA THR A 242 -3.61 1.51 -13.27
C THR A 242 -4.83 0.74 -13.74
N SER A 243 -6.02 1.29 -13.51
CA SER A 243 -7.23 0.81 -14.20
C SER A 243 -7.17 1.19 -15.66
N ASP A 244 -7.69 0.41 -16.60
CA ASP A 244 -7.85 0.83 -18.01
C ASP A 244 -8.98 1.88 -18.21
N LEU A 245 -9.79 2.16 -17.19
CA LEU A 245 -10.88 3.13 -17.23
C LEU A 245 -10.40 4.54 -16.83
N ALA A 246 -10.87 5.56 -17.54
CA ALA A 246 -10.67 6.96 -17.14
C ALA A 246 -11.46 7.34 -15.89
N HIS A 247 -12.66 6.75 -15.73
CA HIS A 247 -13.58 6.94 -14.62
C HIS A 247 -14.00 5.57 -14.06
N PRO A 248 -13.15 4.91 -13.26
CA PRO A 248 -13.47 3.61 -12.67
C PRO A 248 -14.68 3.64 -11.73
N GLU A 249 -15.04 4.81 -11.18
CA GLU A 249 -16.26 5.01 -10.39
C GLU A 249 -17.56 4.83 -11.20
N ASP A 250 -17.49 5.03 -12.52
CA ASP A 250 -18.61 4.93 -13.45
C ASP A 250 -18.69 3.56 -14.13
N ALA A 251 -17.91 2.57 -13.67
CA ALA A 251 -17.89 1.24 -14.26
C ALA A 251 -19.28 0.57 -14.25
N ASP A 252 -19.58 -0.21 -15.29
CA ASP A 252 -20.88 -0.86 -15.48
C ASP A 252 -21.01 -2.10 -14.58
N TYR A 253 -21.35 -1.87 -13.31
CA TYR A 253 -21.56 -2.91 -12.32
C TYR A 253 -22.88 -3.65 -12.54
N SER A 254 -22.80 -4.98 -12.72
CA SER A 254 -23.99 -5.82 -12.69
C SER A 254 -24.71 -5.72 -11.34
N SER A 255 -26.03 -5.97 -11.33
CA SER A 255 -26.83 -5.96 -10.10
C SER A 255 -26.39 -7.00 -9.06
N ALA A 256 -25.62 -8.01 -9.47
CA ALA A 256 -25.06 -9.03 -8.59
C ALA A 256 -23.86 -8.51 -7.77
N VAL A 257 -23.20 -7.42 -8.19
CA VAL A 257 -22.02 -6.89 -7.50
C VAL A 257 -22.44 -6.19 -6.20
N PRO A 258 -21.97 -6.67 -5.03
CA PRO A 258 -22.23 -6.02 -3.75
C PRO A 258 -21.73 -4.58 -3.73
N ALA A 259 -22.45 -3.70 -3.03
CA ALA A 259 -22.10 -2.27 -2.98
C ALA A 259 -20.71 -2.00 -2.37
N ASN A 260 -20.15 -2.92 -1.59
CA ASN A 260 -18.80 -2.80 -1.05
C ASN A 260 -17.68 -3.19 -2.03
N TRP A 261 -18.01 -3.76 -3.19
CA TRP A 261 -17.07 -4.05 -4.27
C TRP A 261 -17.10 -3.01 -5.39
N ARG A 262 -18.05 -2.07 -5.35
CA ARG A 262 -18.12 -0.97 -6.32
C ARG A 262 -17.08 0.06 -5.95
N TYR A 263 -16.22 0.40 -6.91
CA TYR A 263 -15.19 1.39 -6.72
C TYR A 263 -15.80 2.77 -6.48
N GLU A 264 -15.21 3.50 -5.55
CA GLU A 264 -15.56 4.87 -5.24
C GLU A 264 -14.29 5.74 -5.38
N GLY A 265 -14.44 6.95 -5.90
CA GLY A 265 -13.35 7.92 -6.03
C GLY A 265 -12.71 8.00 -7.41
N GLN A 266 -11.67 8.82 -7.52
CA GLN A 266 -10.98 9.11 -8.78
C GLN A 266 -10.03 7.99 -9.20
N ALA A 267 -9.78 7.85 -10.50
CA ALA A 267 -8.74 6.99 -11.04
C ALA A 267 -7.37 7.24 -10.37
N ALA A 268 -6.65 6.17 -10.10
CA ALA A 268 -5.38 6.23 -9.40
C ALA A 268 -4.33 5.27 -9.97
N ARG A 269 -3.08 5.65 -9.77
CA ARG A 269 -1.89 4.85 -10.03
C ARG A 269 -1.40 4.27 -8.72
N HIS A 270 -1.44 2.95 -8.61
CA HIS A 270 -0.77 2.24 -7.54
C HIS A 270 0.68 2.04 -7.96
N PHE A 271 1.63 2.22 -7.06
CA PHE A 271 3.03 1.99 -7.39
C PHE A 271 3.79 1.37 -6.22
N TRP A 272 4.87 0.68 -6.59
CA TRP A 272 5.85 0.18 -5.67
C TRP A 272 7.24 0.67 -6.06
N ARG A 273 8.10 0.93 -5.06
CA ARG A 273 9.51 1.25 -5.29
C ARG A 273 10.42 0.45 -4.38
N THR A 274 11.60 0.11 -4.86
CA THR A 274 12.68 -0.44 -4.04
C THR A 274 13.69 0.63 -3.67
N GLU A 275 14.49 0.36 -2.65
CA GLU A 275 15.75 1.08 -2.47
C GLU A 275 16.78 0.69 -3.56
N ALA A 276 17.88 1.43 -3.61
CA ALA A 276 18.93 1.21 -4.59
C ALA A 276 19.66 -0.13 -4.40
N GLY A 277 20.09 -0.74 -5.50
CA GLY A 277 20.94 -1.95 -5.46
C GLY A 277 20.20 -3.24 -5.06
N VAL A 278 18.87 -3.21 -5.05
CA VAL A 278 18.02 -4.40 -4.89
C VAL A 278 17.44 -4.76 -6.25
N GLN A 279 17.53 -6.03 -6.64
CA GLN A 279 16.96 -6.55 -7.87
C GLN A 279 15.63 -7.25 -7.55
N PRO A 280 14.47 -6.62 -7.83
CA PRO A 280 13.18 -7.23 -7.55
C PRO A 280 12.71 -8.17 -8.66
N GLU A 281 11.77 -9.04 -8.32
CA GLU A 281 10.83 -9.65 -9.26
C GLU A 281 9.43 -9.10 -8.96
N VAL A 282 8.68 -8.78 -10.01
CA VAL A 282 7.27 -8.40 -9.89
C VAL A 282 6.42 -9.61 -10.23
N ALA A 283 5.41 -9.89 -9.42
CA ALA A 283 4.45 -10.93 -9.73
C ALA A 283 3.02 -10.43 -9.56
N VAL A 284 2.15 -10.82 -10.49
CA VAL A 284 0.72 -10.56 -10.41
C VAL A 284 -0.08 -11.81 -10.72
N ASN A 285 -1.27 -11.90 -10.14
CA ASN A 285 -2.31 -12.80 -10.59
C ASN A 285 -3.61 -12.02 -10.76
N ALA A 286 -4.64 -12.66 -11.31
CA ALA A 286 -5.89 -11.98 -11.62
C ALA A 286 -7.11 -12.82 -11.27
N ARG A 287 -8.27 -12.17 -11.31
CA ARG A 287 -9.59 -12.81 -11.20
C ARG A 287 -10.54 -12.22 -12.21
N GLN A 288 -11.63 -12.94 -12.47
CA GLN A 288 -12.75 -12.48 -13.30
C GLN A 288 -14.00 -12.17 -12.47
N THR A 289 -14.05 -12.63 -11.22
CA THR A 289 -15.11 -12.36 -10.25
C THR A 289 -14.52 -11.81 -8.95
N TYR A 290 -15.35 -11.12 -8.17
CA TYR A 290 -14.91 -10.57 -6.88
C TYR A 290 -14.73 -11.67 -5.83
N TRP A 291 -13.62 -11.59 -5.07
CA TRP A 291 -13.64 -11.69 -3.60
C TRP A 291 -14.73 -12.54 -2.93
N ALA A 292 -14.70 -13.88 -2.96
CA ALA A 292 -15.71 -14.75 -2.31
C ALA A 292 -17.15 -14.55 -2.81
N THR A 293 -17.32 -14.21 -4.09
CA THR A 293 -18.60 -14.10 -4.78
C THR A 293 -18.49 -14.65 -6.21
N ASP A 294 -19.64 -14.91 -6.84
CA ASP A 294 -19.73 -15.19 -8.28
C ASP A 294 -19.96 -13.92 -9.12
N ALA A 295 -19.88 -12.73 -8.50
CA ALA A 295 -20.21 -11.48 -9.17
C ALA A 295 -19.07 -11.08 -10.12
N PRO A 296 -19.36 -10.80 -11.42
CA PRO A 296 -18.34 -10.49 -12.39
C PRO A 296 -17.70 -9.12 -12.13
N ILE A 297 -16.41 -9.01 -12.39
CA ILE A 297 -15.70 -7.73 -12.38
C ILE A 297 -16.02 -6.99 -13.70
N PRO A 298 -16.50 -5.73 -13.66
CA PRO A 298 -16.85 -4.98 -14.88
C PRO A 298 -15.65 -4.81 -15.80
N GLY A 299 -15.75 -5.22 -17.06
CA GLY A 299 -14.61 -5.18 -18.00
C GLY A 299 -13.74 -6.44 -18.01
N GLY A 300 -14.07 -7.45 -17.20
CA GLY A 300 -13.40 -8.75 -17.22
C GLY A 300 -12.19 -8.80 -16.29
N ALA A 301 -11.19 -9.60 -16.68
CA ALA A 301 -10.04 -9.93 -15.85
C ALA A 301 -9.36 -8.70 -15.27
N CYS A 302 -9.01 -8.77 -13.99
CA CYS A 302 -8.42 -7.69 -13.24
C CYS A 302 -7.39 -8.26 -12.27
N PHE A 303 -6.28 -7.55 -12.04
CA PHE A 303 -5.29 -8.00 -11.07
C PHE A 303 -5.93 -8.14 -9.69
N GLU A 304 -5.75 -9.28 -9.02
CA GLU A 304 -6.10 -9.40 -7.60
C GLU A 304 -4.89 -9.04 -6.77
N ASN A 305 -3.84 -9.85 -6.91
CA ASN A 305 -2.64 -9.72 -6.10
C ASN A 305 -1.52 -9.09 -6.91
N PHE A 306 -0.81 -8.17 -6.28
CA PHE A 306 0.47 -7.67 -6.74
C PHE A 306 1.53 -7.91 -5.68
N GLU A 307 2.70 -8.38 -6.09
CA GLU A 307 3.84 -8.65 -5.23
C GLU A 307 5.12 -8.04 -5.81
N LEU A 308 5.79 -7.21 -5.00
CA LEU A 308 7.18 -6.83 -5.23
C LEU A 308 8.08 -7.75 -4.41
N ARG A 309 8.68 -8.74 -5.07
CA ARG A 309 9.48 -9.80 -4.43
C ARG A 309 10.95 -9.39 -4.41
N ILE A 310 11.51 -9.26 -3.22
CA ILE A 310 12.93 -8.98 -3.00
C ILE A 310 13.50 -9.96 -1.96
N PRO A 311 14.77 -10.37 -2.07
CA PRO A 311 15.45 -11.11 -1.01
C PRO A 311 15.42 -10.32 0.29
N PHE A 312 15.19 -11.00 1.41
CA PHE A 312 15.11 -10.33 2.71
C PHE A 312 16.48 -9.84 3.19
N ARG A 313 16.53 -8.57 3.59
CA ARG A 313 17.58 -7.98 4.42
C ARG A 313 16.93 -7.24 5.58
N ASN A 314 17.53 -7.37 6.76
CA ASN A 314 17.02 -6.64 7.92
C ASN A 314 17.12 -5.13 7.69
N ALA A 315 16.09 -4.40 8.07
CA ALA A 315 15.93 -2.97 7.85
C ALA A 315 15.89 -2.54 6.36
N GLN A 316 15.56 -3.47 5.45
CA GLN A 316 15.35 -3.15 4.03
C GLN A 316 14.15 -2.23 3.85
N ARG A 317 14.21 -1.38 2.82
CA ARG A 317 13.22 -0.34 2.55
C ARG A 317 12.54 -0.56 1.23
N LEU A 318 11.24 -0.35 1.23
CA LEU A 318 10.40 -0.32 0.06
C LEU A 318 9.32 0.75 0.24
N TRP A 319 8.70 1.17 -0.85
CA TRP A 319 7.63 2.15 -0.81
C TRP A 319 6.43 1.59 -1.53
N PHE A 320 5.26 1.82 -0.96
CA PHE A 320 3.99 1.65 -1.63
C PHE A 320 3.29 3.00 -1.68
N GLY A 321 2.64 3.30 -2.80
CA GLY A 321 1.88 4.54 -2.92
C GLY A 321 0.72 4.43 -3.89
N VAL A 322 -0.19 5.39 -3.77
CA VAL A 322 -1.38 5.52 -4.60
C VAL A 322 -1.53 6.98 -5.00
N GLU A 323 -1.26 7.32 -6.25
CA GLU A 323 -1.30 8.70 -6.74
C GLU A 323 -2.58 8.92 -7.57
N PRO A 324 -3.25 10.09 -7.47
CA PRO A 324 -4.30 10.45 -8.42
C PRO A 324 -3.73 10.50 -9.85
N ILE A 325 -4.48 10.01 -10.82
CA ILE A 325 -4.19 10.24 -12.23
C ILE A 325 -4.98 11.48 -12.64
N GLY A 326 -4.29 12.53 -13.10
CA GLY A 326 -4.96 13.75 -13.54
C GLY A 326 -5.93 13.44 -14.68
N ARG A 327 -7.11 14.10 -14.69
CA ARG A 327 -8.14 13.92 -15.75
C ARG A 327 -7.63 14.17 -17.18
N GLY A 328 -6.46 14.79 -17.36
CA GLY A 328 -5.83 15.05 -18.67
C GLY A 328 -4.63 14.16 -19.01
N ASP A 329 -4.22 13.25 -18.11
CA ASP A 329 -2.99 12.45 -18.27
C ASP A 329 -3.24 11.12 -19.01
N ARG A 330 -4.44 10.92 -19.56
CA ARG A 330 -4.75 9.82 -20.47
C ARG A 330 -5.29 10.31 -21.81
N PRO A 331 -4.80 9.76 -22.94
CA PRO A 331 -5.51 9.89 -24.19
C PRO A 331 -6.89 9.22 -24.04
N GLU A 332 -7.92 9.92 -24.49
CA GLU A 332 -9.30 9.44 -24.55
C GLU A 332 -9.31 8.06 -25.22
N ALA A 333 -9.84 7.04 -24.51
CA ALA A 333 -9.86 5.68 -25.03
C ALA A 333 -10.61 5.66 -26.37
N ALA A 334 -10.00 5.03 -27.39
CA ALA A 334 -10.66 4.86 -28.67
C ALA A 334 -12.01 4.13 -28.45
N PRO A 335 -13.09 4.56 -29.13
CA PRO A 335 -14.40 3.96 -28.95
C PRO A 335 -14.34 2.46 -29.19
N GLN A 336 -14.79 1.67 -28.20
CA GLN A 336 -14.89 0.23 -28.34
C GLN A 336 -15.79 -0.10 -29.55
N PRO A 337 -15.40 -1.08 -30.40
CA PRO A 337 -16.25 -1.50 -31.50
C PRO A 337 -17.57 -2.04 -30.95
N PRO A 338 -18.70 -1.77 -31.62
CA PRO A 338 -20.01 -2.27 -31.21
C PRO A 338 -20.01 -3.81 -31.19
N ARG A 339 -20.63 -4.36 -30.15
CA ARG A 339 -20.78 -5.81 -29.90
C ARG A 339 -21.48 -6.55 -31.04
#